data_AF-A0A6F8TNL6-F1
#
_entry.id   AF-A0A6F8TNL6-F1
#
_cell.length_a   1.000
_cell.length_b   1.000
_cell.length_c   1.000
_cell.angle_alpha   90.00
_cell.angle_beta   90.00
_cell.angle_gamma   90.00
#
_symmetry.space_group_name_H-M   'P 1'
#
loop_
_entity.id
_entity.type
_entity.pdbx_description
1 polymer ?
#
loop_
_entity_poly.entity_id
_entity_poly.type
_entity_poly.pdbx_seq_one_letter_code
_entity_poly.pdbx_strand_id
1 'polypeptide(L)'
;MNREKEELEAWKRKYTRKSSVFQRFSKQAQTKVNGWIPEKAHKIVTESIKKMVEATLKGSEWVSLQTITVKPNLDERDALMKERMEFYRKAATIEGAGTGAGGIFLGLADFPLLLSIKMKFLSECAAIHGYDPRQYEERLFLLHVFQLAYSSDSHKRDVLRVIENWEEEKEKLKDLDWKTFQQEYRDYIDFVKMLQLIPGVGAVVGAYANYQLLDQLGEVAKFAYRIRYFHEIE
;
A
#
# COMPACT_ATOMS: atom_id res chain seq x y z
N MET A 1 11.71 -23.76 -2.40
CA MET A 1 10.40 -23.60 -3.09
C MET A 1 9.20 -24.02 -2.24
N ASN A 2 9.19 -25.21 -1.62
CA ASN A 2 8.06 -25.63 -0.76
C ASN A 2 7.87 -24.73 0.48
N ARG A 3 8.96 -24.31 1.12
CA ARG A 3 8.91 -23.44 2.31
C ARG A 3 8.30 -22.07 2.00
N GLU A 4 8.61 -21.49 0.84
CA GLU A 4 8.16 -20.17 0.43
C GLU A 4 6.67 -20.19 0.04
N LYS A 5 6.20 -21.29 -0.56
CA LYS A 5 4.76 -21.56 -0.77
C LYS A 5 4.02 -21.72 0.57
N GLU A 6 4.58 -22.48 1.52
CA GLU A 6 4.02 -22.62 2.86
C GLU A 6 3.95 -21.28 3.61
N GLU A 7 4.99 -20.45 3.49
CA GLU A 7 5.02 -19.09 4.05
C GLU A 7 3.91 -18.22 3.45
N LEU A 8 3.72 -18.28 2.13
CA LEU A 8 2.65 -17.57 1.44
C LEU A 8 1.27 -18.02 1.94
N GLU A 9 1.00 -19.32 2.02
CA GLU A 9 -0.28 -19.85 2.49
C GLU A 9 -0.53 -19.57 3.98
N ALA A 10 0.52 -19.57 4.80
CA ALA A 10 0.44 -19.12 6.19
C ALA A 10 0.12 -17.63 6.28
N TRP A 11 0.75 -16.80 5.44
CA TRP A 11 0.50 -15.37 5.37
C TRP A 11 -0.94 -15.07 4.95
N LYS A 12 -1.45 -15.68 3.86
CA LYS A 12 -2.83 -15.51 3.39
C LYS A 12 -3.86 -15.79 4.50
N ARG A 13 -3.69 -16.91 5.23
CA ARG A 13 -4.56 -17.28 6.35
C ARG A 13 -4.49 -16.29 7.51
N LYS A 14 -3.29 -15.81 7.85
CA LYS A 14 -3.08 -14.82 8.91
C LYS A 14 -3.67 -13.46 8.53
N TYR A 15 -3.41 -13.00 7.31
CA TYR A 15 -3.77 -11.67 6.82
C TYR A 15 -5.29 -11.50 6.62
N THR A 16 -5.98 -12.58 6.26
CA THR A 16 -7.45 -12.61 6.11
C THR A 16 -8.21 -13.01 7.38
N ARG A 17 -7.52 -13.39 8.45
CA ARG A 17 -8.18 -13.77 9.70
C ARG A 17 -8.91 -12.55 10.27
N LYS A 18 -10.22 -12.70 10.56
CA LYS A 18 -10.98 -11.67 11.26
C LYS A 18 -10.26 -11.40 12.59
N SER A 19 -9.99 -10.12 12.85
CA SER A 19 -9.54 -9.64 14.15
C SER A 19 -10.45 -10.20 15.26
N SER A 20 -9.89 -11.12 16.03
CA SER A 20 -10.63 -11.92 17.01
C SER A 20 -11.05 -11.05 18.20
N VAL A 21 -12.36 -10.81 18.34
CA VAL A 21 -13.17 -10.51 19.57
C VAL A 21 -12.77 -9.31 20.44
N PHE A 22 -11.49 -9.01 20.67
CA PHE A 22 -11.01 -7.88 21.47
C PHE A 22 -11.27 -6.51 20.81
N GLN A 23 -11.45 -6.49 19.48
CA GLN A 23 -11.79 -5.28 18.72
C GLN A 23 -13.22 -4.77 18.93
N ARG A 24 -14.14 -5.56 19.52
CA ARG A 24 -15.50 -5.06 19.80
C ARG A 24 -15.52 -4.03 20.92
N PHE A 25 -14.60 -4.13 21.88
CA PHE A 25 -14.40 -3.11 22.93
C PHE A 25 -13.67 -1.86 22.39
N SER A 26 -12.77 -2.02 21.41
CA SER A 26 -12.12 -0.86 20.77
C SER A 26 -13.04 -0.12 19.81
N LYS A 27 -14.03 -0.78 19.18
CA LYS A 27 -14.96 -0.13 18.23
C LYS A 27 -15.65 1.10 18.81
N GLN A 28 -16.08 1.10 20.08
CA GLN A 28 -16.70 2.28 20.69
C GLN A 28 -15.72 3.45 20.90
N ALA A 29 -14.49 3.17 21.31
CA ALA A 29 -13.43 4.18 21.40
C ALA A 29 -13.00 4.68 20.00
N GLN A 30 -12.91 3.77 19.04
CA GLN A 30 -12.54 4.03 17.64
C GLN A 30 -13.61 4.85 16.92
N THR A 31 -14.90 4.64 17.21
CA THR A 31 -16.01 5.45 16.68
C THR A 31 -16.00 6.87 17.26
N LYS A 32 -15.60 7.04 18.54
CA LYS A 32 -15.41 8.38 19.15
C LYS A 32 -14.23 9.15 18.54
N VAL A 33 -13.12 8.47 18.24
CA VAL A 33 -11.97 9.07 17.54
C VAL A 33 -12.34 9.43 16.09
N ASN A 34 -13.11 8.59 15.39
CA ASN A 34 -13.59 8.86 14.04
C ASN A 34 -14.45 10.13 13.95
N GLY A 35 -15.19 10.47 15.01
CA GLY A 35 -16.01 11.69 15.05
C GLY A 35 -15.24 12.98 15.37
N TRP A 36 -13.96 12.89 15.76
CA TRP A 36 -13.14 14.05 16.17
C TRP A 36 -12.16 14.51 15.09
N ILE A 37 -12.15 13.85 13.94
CA ILE A 37 -11.27 14.23 12.84
C ILE A 37 -11.84 15.50 12.18
N PRO A 38 -11.04 16.59 12.06
CA PRO A 38 -11.50 17.80 11.40
C PRO A 38 -11.90 17.54 9.94
N GLU A 39 -13.00 18.14 9.48
CA GLU A 39 -13.47 18.01 8.09
C GLU A 39 -12.39 18.36 7.05
N LYS A 40 -11.50 19.31 7.38
CA LYS A 40 -10.34 19.68 6.56
C LYS A 40 -9.38 18.51 6.33
N ALA A 41 -9.15 17.68 7.34
CA ALA A 41 -8.31 16.48 7.23
C ALA A 41 -8.96 15.42 6.34
N HIS A 42 -10.27 15.19 6.54
CA HIS A 42 -11.07 14.32 5.66
C HIS A 42 -10.99 14.74 4.20
N LYS A 43 -11.13 16.04 3.92
CA LYS A 43 -11.06 16.59 2.56
C LYS A 43 -9.68 16.39 1.93
N ILE A 44 -8.61 16.72 2.65
CA ILE A 44 -7.23 16.58 2.14
C ILE A 44 -6.93 15.13 1.83
N VAL A 45 -7.19 14.21 2.75
CA VAL A 45 -6.92 12.77 2.54
C VAL A 45 -7.75 12.22 1.38
N THR A 46 -9.05 12.54 1.33
CA THR A 46 -9.93 12.14 0.23
C THR A 46 -9.39 12.61 -1.12
N GLU A 47 -9.09 13.91 -1.24
CA GLU A 47 -8.62 14.51 -2.49
C GLU A 47 -7.25 13.96 -2.90
N SER A 48 -6.39 13.65 -1.93
CA SER A 48 -5.07 13.08 -2.19
C SER A 48 -5.17 11.64 -2.69
N ILE A 49 -6.05 10.81 -2.09
CA ILE A 49 -6.31 9.45 -2.59
C ILE A 49 -6.87 9.51 -4.01
N LYS A 50 -7.84 10.40 -4.25
CA LYS A 50 -8.44 10.64 -5.56
C LYS A 50 -7.38 10.94 -6.62
N LYS A 51 -6.52 11.92 -6.33
CA LYS A 51 -5.42 12.34 -7.21
C LYS A 51 -4.37 11.26 -7.38
N MET A 52 -4.02 10.52 -6.33
CA MET A 52 -3.07 9.42 -6.41
C MET A 52 -3.57 8.32 -7.36
N VAL A 53 -4.85 7.93 -7.26
CA VAL A 53 -5.46 6.95 -8.17
C VAL A 53 -5.43 7.48 -9.61
N GLU A 54 -5.85 8.73 -9.83
CA GLU A 54 -5.81 9.35 -11.16
C GLU A 54 -4.41 9.41 -11.75
N ALA A 55 -3.43 9.86 -10.98
CA ALA A 55 -2.05 10.00 -11.40
C ALA A 55 -1.44 8.63 -11.73
N THR A 56 -1.73 7.62 -10.91
CA THR A 56 -1.32 6.23 -11.12
C THR A 56 -1.91 5.68 -12.41
N LEU A 57 -3.24 5.80 -12.61
CA LEU A 57 -3.91 5.30 -13.81
C LEU A 57 -3.52 6.06 -15.08
N LYS A 58 -3.23 7.37 -15.00
CA LYS A 58 -2.73 8.16 -16.14
C LYS A 58 -1.24 7.92 -16.43
N GLY A 59 -0.50 7.44 -15.42
CA GLY A 59 0.93 7.15 -15.50
C GLY A 59 1.83 8.39 -15.44
N SER A 60 1.39 9.46 -14.76
CA SER A 60 2.14 10.72 -14.66
C SER A 60 3.29 10.69 -13.65
N GLU A 61 3.38 9.67 -12.80
CA GLU A 61 4.32 9.58 -11.67
C GLU A 61 5.53 8.67 -11.93
N TRP A 62 5.64 8.06 -13.12
CA TRP A 62 6.62 7.00 -13.33
C TRP A 62 8.02 7.56 -13.58
N VAL A 63 8.89 7.25 -12.64
CA VAL A 63 10.33 7.50 -12.73
C VAL A 63 10.91 6.67 -13.87
N SER A 64 11.91 7.22 -14.56
CA SER A 64 12.82 6.45 -15.42
C SER A 64 13.25 5.20 -14.66
N LEU A 65 12.70 4.04 -15.05
CA LEU A 65 13.07 2.77 -14.48
C LEU A 65 14.57 2.62 -14.80
N GLN A 66 15.42 2.92 -13.82
CA GLN A 66 16.78 2.40 -13.86
C GLN A 66 16.63 0.92 -14.16
N THR A 67 17.42 0.42 -15.12
CA THR A 67 17.27 -0.94 -15.65
C THR A 67 17.49 -1.95 -14.53
N ILE A 68 16.45 -2.26 -13.75
CA ILE A 68 16.50 -3.26 -12.69
C ILE A 68 16.60 -4.58 -13.42
N THR A 69 17.77 -5.21 -13.28
CA THR A 69 17.97 -6.55 -13.85
C THR A 69 17.18 -7.53 -13.01
N VAL A 70 16.13 -8.09 -13.60
CA VAL A 70 15.27 -9.08 -12.95
C VAL A 70 16.11 -10.29 -12.58
N LYS A 71 16.12 -10.62 -11.28
CA LYS A 71 16.84 -11.78 -10.77
C LYS A 71 16.03 -13.05 -11.02
N PRO A 72 16.65 -14.19 -11.37
CA PRO A 72 15.91 -15.42 -11.62
C PRO A 72 15.32 -16.01 -10.33
N ASN A 73 16.01 -15.83 -9.20
CA ASN A 73 15.64 -16.46 -7.94
C ASN A 73 14.72 -15.55 -7.11
N LEU A 74 13.65 -16.12 -6.55
CA LEU A 74 12.69 -15.41 -5.71
C LEU A 74 13.35 -14.77 -4.47
N ASP A 75 14.30 -15.46 -3.84
CA ASP A 75 15.01 -14.96 -2.66
C ASP A 75 15.83 -13.70 -2.95
N GLU A 76 16.42 -13.61 -4.15
CA GLU A 76 17.16 -12.43 -4.59
C GLU A 76 16.22 -11.26 -4.86
N ARG A 77 15.03 -11.52 -5.44
CA ARG A 77 13.97 -10.51 -5.61
C ARG A 77 13.50 -9.98 -4.26
N ASP A 78 13.23 -10.88 -3.30
CA ASP A 78 12.81 -10.51 -1.95
C ASP A 78 13.88 -9.71 -1.21
N ALA A 79 15.16 -10.05 -1.38
CA ALA A 79 16.27 -9.30 -0.80
C ALA A 79 16.36 -7.88 -1.37
N LEU A 80 16.20 -7.72 -2.69
CA LEU A 80 16.16 -6.41 -3.34
C LEU A 80 14.95 -5.59 -2.88
N MET A 81 13.77 -6.20 -2.76
CA MET A 81 12.58 -5.51 -2.22
C MET A 81 12.83 -4.99 -0.81
N LYS A 82 13.48 -5.80 0.03
CA LYS A 82 13.85 -5.40 1.40
C LYS A 82 14.83 -4.22 1.41
N GLU A 83 15.84 -4.23 0.54
CA GLU A 83 16.78 -3.11 0.41
C GLU A 83 16.04 -1.82 0.00
N ARG A 84 15.15 -1.89 -0.99
CA ARG A 84 14.34 -0.74 -1.42
C ARG A 84 13.42 -0.27 -0.31
N MET A 85 12.81 -1.19 0.43
CA MET A 85 12.00 -0.86 1.61
C MET A 85 12.81 -0.08 2.64
N GLU A 86 14.03 -0.52 2.97
CA GLU A 86 14.92 0.18 3.89
C GLU A 86 15.34 1.56 3.37
N PHE A 87 15.55 1.72 2.06
CA PHE A 87 15.80 3.01 1.43
C PHE A 87 14.63 3.98 1.63
N TYR A 88 13.40 3.56 1.34
CA TYR A 88 12.21 4.40 1.53
C TYR A 88 11.91 4.70 2.99
N ARG A 89 12.20 3.75 3.88
CA ARG A 89 12.13 3.97 5.33
C ARG A 89 13.09 5.08 5.75
N LYS A 90 14.36 5.01 5.33
CA LYS A 90 15.37 6.05 5.61
C LYS A 90 14.98 7.40 5.01
N ALA A 91 14.50 7.43 3.76
CA ALA A 91 14.00 8.66 3.13
C ALA A 91 12.84 9.30 3.91
N ALA A 92 11.97 8.49 4.51
CA ALA A 92 10.91 8.96 5.41
C ALA A 92 11.43 9.47 6.78
N THR A 93 12.74 9.34 7.05
CA THR A 93 13.40 9.70 8.32
C THR A 93 14.40 10.85 8.19
N ILE A 94 14.93 11.09 6.98
CA ILE A 94 16.02 12.06 6.74
C ILE A 94 15.43 13.46 6.60
N GLU A 95 15.20 14.06 7.76
CA GLU A 95 15.47 15.47 8.16
C GLU A 95 14.56 15.76 9.36
N GLY A 96 15.18 16.00 10.52
CA GLY A 96 14.47 16.28 11.77
C GLY A 96 15.15 15.76 13.03
N ALA A 97 16.17 14.91 12.91
CA ALA A 97 16.98 14.50 14.07
C ALA A 97 18.07 15.53 14.46
N GLY A 98 18.35 16.53 13.59
CA GLY A 98 19.39 17.54 13.83
C GLY A 98 18.91 18.88 14.42
N THR A 99 17.60 19.17 14.41
CA THR A 99 17.09 20.54 14.69
C THR A 99 16.05 20.62 15.81
N GLY A 100 15.71 19.52 16.48
CA GLY A 100 14.88 19.56 17.69
C GLY A 100 13.38 19.89 17.49
N ALA A 101 12.93 20.02 16.24
CA ALA A 101 11.52 20.08 15.86
C ALA A 101 11.26 19.02 14.80
N GLY A 102 10.26 18.16 15.00
CA GLY A 102 10.06 16.95 14.22
C GLY A 102 9.92 17.19 12.72
N GLY A 103 10.79 16.54 11.94
CA GLY A 103 10.52 15.92 10.63
C GLY A 103 10.12 16.80 9.45
N ILE A 104 10.64 16.52 8.24
CA ILE A 104 10.10 17.01 6.93
C ILE A 104 8.57 16.81 6.78
N PHE A 105 7.98 15.85 7.50
CA PHE A 105 6.54 15.60 7.47
C PHE A 105 5.85 16.47 8.52
N LEU A 106 5.59 17.71 8.18
CA LEU A 106 5.10 18.75 9.09
C LEU A 106 3.57 18.74 9.25
N GLY A 107 2.85 17.82 8.57
CA GLY A 107 1.44 17.57 8.82
C GLY A 107 0.63 17.18 7.59
N LEU A 108 -0.64 17.61 7.57
CA LEU A 108 -1.62 17.29 6.52
C LEU A 108 -1.20 17.69 5.10
N ALA A 109 -0.37 18.73 4.95
CA ALA A 109 0.07 19.24 3.65
C ALA A 109 0.98 18.26 2.89
N ASP A 110 1.69 17.38 3.61
CA ASP A 110 2.65 16.42 3.04
C ASP A 110 2.02 15.05 2.77
N PHE A 111 0.73 14.88 3.08
CA PHE A 111 0.02 13.63 2.85
C PHE A 111 0.04 13.16 1.37
N PRO A 112 -0.17 14.03 0.35
CA PRO A 112 0.00 13.63 -1.05
C PRO A 112 1.39 13.07 -1.36
N LEU A 113 2.44 13.69 -0.80
CA LEU A 113 3.83 13.25 -1.00
C LEU A 113 4.06 11.86 -0.40
N LEU A 114 3.49 11.58 0.78
CA LEU A 114 3.54 10.26 1.40
C LEU A 114 2.89 9.17 0.53
N LEU A 115 1.79 9.50 -0.14
CA LEU A 115 1.16 8.59 -1.11
C LEU A 115 2.07 8.38 -2.34
N SER A 116 2.62 9.43 -2.92
CA SER A 116 3.55 9.33 -4.06
C SER A 116 4.78 8.47 -3.73
N ILE A 117 5.36 8.62 -2.54
CA ILE A 117 6.49 7.79 -2.08
C ILE A 117 6.12 6.30 -2.06
N LYS A 118 4.93 5.96 -1.54
CA LYS A 118 4.45 4.58 -1.47
C LYS A 118 4.17 3.99 -2.85
N MET A 119 3.58 4.77 -3.76
CA MET A 119 3.36 4.33 -5.15
C MET A 119 4.67 4.14 -5.89
N LYS A 120 5.65 5.01 -5.67
CA LYS A 120 6.99 4.87 -6.23
C LYS A 120 7.69 3.60 -5.73
N PHE A 121 7.59 3.31 -4.43
CA PHE A 121 8.07 2.05 -3.86
C PHE A 121 7.43 0.82 -4.53
N LEU A 122 6.10 0.82 -4.70
CA LEU A 122 5.39 -0.27 -5.38
C LEU A 122 5.83 -0.46 -6.83
N SER A 123 6.14 0.62 -7.53
CA SER A 123 6.64 0.57 -8.93
C SER A 123 7.98 -0.12 -9.05
N GLU A 124 8.86 0.13 -8.08
CA GLU A 124 10.16 -0.53 -8.03
C GLU A 124 10.00 -2.00 -7.65
N CYS A 125 9.02 -2.34 -6.80
CA CYS A 125 8.67 -3.75 -6.55
C CYS A 125 8.22 -4.45 -7.84
N ALA A 126 7.36 -3.81 -8.65
CA ALA A 126 6.97 -4.32 -9.97
C ALA A 126 8.19 -4.63 -10.84
N ALA A 127 9.09 -3.66 -10.97
CA ALA A 127 10.29 -3.79 -11.78
C ALA A 127 11.26 -4.87 -11.26
N ILE A 128 11.40 -5.04 -9.94
CA ILE A 128 12.17 -6.14 -9.33
C ILE A 128 11.62 -7.51 -9.75
N HIS A 129 10.30 -7.63 -9.89
CA HIS A 129 9.65 -8.85 -10.34
C HIS A 129 9.51 -8.98 -11.86
N GLY A 130 9.97 -7.98 -12.62
CA GLY A 130 9.95 -7.99 -14.08
C GLY A 130 8.66 -7.48 -14.72
N TYR A 131 7.79 -6.84 -13.94
CA TYR A 131 6.58 -6.20 -14.44
C TYR A 131 6.83 -4.73 -14.74
N ASP A 132 6.26 -4.25 -15.85
CA ASP A 132 6.41 -2.86 -16.28
C ASP A 132 5.31 -1.99 -15.67
N PRO A 133 5.60 -1.10 -14.68
CA PRO A 133 4.60 -0.24 -14.05
C PRO A 133 3.98 0.79 -15.01
N ARG A 134 4.47 0.91 -16.25
CA ARG A 134 3.85 1.73 -17.29
C ARG A 134 2.66 1.02 -17.95
N GLN A 135 2.59 -0.31 -17.88
CA GLN A 135 1.44 -1.06 -18.39
C GLN A 135 0.19 -0.75 -17.55
N TYR A 136 -0.96 -0.59 -18.19
CA TYR A 136 -2.18 -0.16 -17.51
C TYR A 136 -2.64 -1.18 -16.46
N GLU A 137 -2.50 -2.45 -16.81
CA GLU A 137 -2.77 -3.60 -15.96
C GLU A 137 -1.88 -3.56 -14.72
N GLU A 138 -0.57 -3.34 -14.89
CA GLU A 138 0.31 -3.27 -13.73
C GLU A 138 -0.07 -2.10 -12.81
N ARG A 139 -0.47 -0.96 -13.36
CA ARG A 139 -0.97 0.17 -12.54
C ARG A 139 -2.21 -0.20 -11.72
N LEU A 140 -3.15 -0.93 -12.32
CA LEU A 140 -4.29 -1.47 -11.60
C LEU A 140 -3.84 -2.45 -10.51
N PHE A 141 -2.86 -3.31 -10.80
CA PHE A 141 -2.30 -4.24 -9.82
C PHE A 141 -1.69 -3.49 -8.62
N LEU A 142 -0.88 -2.45 -8.86
CA LEU A 142 -0.28 -1.64 -7.79
C LEU A 142 -1.34 -1.00 -6.89
N LEU A 143 -2.43 -0.51 -7.49
CA LEU A 143 -3.56 0.04 -6.73
C LEU A 143 -4.21 -1.03 -5.85
N HIS A 144 -4.41 -2.25 -6.33
CA HIS A 144 -4.95 -3.34 -5.50
C HIS A 144 -3.98 -3.77 -4.40
N VAL A 145 -2.66 -3.78 -4.66
CA VAL A 145 -1.64 -4.04 -3.62
C VAL A 145 -1.70 -2.96 -2.52
N PHE A 146 -1.78 -1.69 -2.91
CA PHE A 146 -1.96 -0.58 -1.97
C PHE A 146 -3.28 -0.71 -1.20
N GLN A 147 -4.37 -1.03 -1.87
CA GLN A 147 -5.68 -1.24 -1.27
C GLN A 147 -5.67 -2.42 -0.29
N LEU A 148 -4.98 -3.52 -0.60
CA LEU A 148 -4.86 -4.67 0.30
C LEU A 148 -4.09 -4.30 1.58
N ALA A 149 -3.09 -3.42 1.47
CA ALA A 149 -2.38 -2.89 2.63
C ALA A 149 -3.27 -2.00 3.49
N TYR A 150 -4.11 -1.15 2.89
CA TYR A 150 -4.75 -0.06 3.63
C TYR A 150 -6.28 -0.11 3.70
N SER A 151 -6.91 -1.18 3.21
CA SER A 151 -8.35 -1.40 3.33
C SER A 151 -8.76 -1.88 4.73
N SER A 152 -10.07 -1.76 5.00
CA SER A 152 -10.69 -2.30 6.20
C SER A 152 -10.54 -3.83 6.28
N ASP A 153 -10.53 -4.39 7.50
CA ASP A 153 -10.37 -5.84 7.70
C ASP A 153 -11.48 -6.67 7.03
N SER A 154 -12.66 -6.10 6.81
CA SER A 154 -13.76 -6.72 6.08
C SER A 154 -13.50 -6.84 4.58
N HIS A 155 -12.74 -5.91 4.00
CA HIS A 155 -12.56 -5.81 2.55
C HIS A 155 -11.25 -6.45 2.06
N LYS A 156 -10.24 -6.61 2.93
CA LYS A 156 -8.96 -7.27 2.59
C LYS A 156 -9.11 -8.63 1.91
N ARG A 157 -10.16 -9.39 2.27
CA ARG A 157 -10.44 -10.71 1.67
C ARG A 157 -10.82 -10.60 0.19
N ASP A 158 -11.64 -9.61 -0.13
CA ASP A 158 -12.12 -9.39 -1.50
C ASP A 158 -10.96 -8.93 -2.37
N VAL A 159 -10.14 -7.99 -1.88
CA VAL A 159 -8.94 -7.52 -2.61
C VAL A 159 -7.91 -8.63 -2.78
N LEU A 160 -7.67 -9.45 -1.75
CA LEU A 160 -6.76 -10.59 -1.87
C LEU A 160 -7.23 -11.56 -2.94
N ARG A 161 -8.54 -11.85 -3.00
CA ARG A 161 -9.12 -12.70 -4.04
C ARG A 161 -8.88 -12.12 -5.44
N VAL A 162 -8.98 -10.80 -5.60
CA VAL A 162 -8.67 -10.14 -6.89
C VAL A 162 -7.20 -10.34 -7.26
N ILE A 163 -6.28 -10.17 -6.31
CA ILE A 163 -4.83 -10.38 -6.52
C ILE A 163 -4.51 -11.84 -6.84
N GLU A 164 -5.18 -12.79 -6.17
CA GLU A 164 -5.02 -14.22 -6.46
C GLU A 164 -5.48 -14.55 -7.87
N ASN A 165 -6.62 -14.00 -8.33
CA ASN A 165 -7.18 -14.28 -9.65
C ASN A 165 -6.81 -13.21 -10.69
N TRP A 166 -5.63 -12.60 -10.56
CA TRP A 166 -5.27 -11.38 -11.28
C TRP A 166 -5.38 -11.50 -12.80
N GLU A 167 -5.00 -12.64 -13.38
CA GLU A 167 -5.02 -12.85 -14.83
C GLU A 167 -6.43 -12.79 -15.43
N GLU A 168 -7.45 -13.20 -14.68
CA GLU A 168 -8.86 -13.11 -15.08
C GLU A 168 -9.47 -11.75 -14.72
N GLU A 169 -9.14 -11.24 -13.54
CA GLU A 169 -9.71 -9.99 -13.02
C GLU A 169 -9.18 -8.75 -13.77
N LYS A 170 -7.93 -8.76 -14.24
CA LYS A 170 -7.35 -7.64 -14.99
C LYS A 170 -8.14 -7.33 -16.26
N GLU A 171 -8.74 -8.34 -16.92
CA GLU A 171 -9.55 -8.13 -18.12
C GLU A 171 -10.88 -7.44 -17.78
N LYS A 172 -11.53 -7.83 -16.68
CA LYS A 172 -12.76 -7.18 -16.20
C LYS A 172 -12.51 -5.73 -15.78
N LEU A 173 -11.36 -5.47 -15.14
CA LEU A 173 -10.98 -4.16 -14.63
C LEU A 173 -10.56 -3.18 -15.74
N LYS A 174 -10.09 -3.67 -16.89
CA LYS A 174 -9.79 -2.83 -18.06
C LYS A 174 -11.02 -2.12 -18.60
N ASP A 175 -12.16 -2.80 -18.59
CA ASP A 175 -13.42 -2.31 -19.13
C ASP A 175 -14.16 -1.38 -18.16
N LEU A 176 -13.71 -1.30 -16.90
CA LEU A 176 -14.35 -0.50 -15.88
C LEU A 176 -14.01 0.98 -16.03
N ASP A 177 -15.03 1.84 -16.02
CA ASP A 177 -14.83 3.29 -16.14
C ASP A 177 -13.99 3.82 -14.97
N TRP A 178 -12.95 4.60 -15.29
CA TRP A 178 -11.97 5.06 -14.30
C TRP A 178 -12.60 5.88 -13.15
N LYS A 179 -13.71 6.60 -13.38
CA LYS A 179 -14.40 7.33 -12.30
C LYS A 179 -15.09 6.37 -11.36
N THR A 180 -15.70 5.32 -11.90
CA THR A 180 -16.31 4.23 -11.13
C THR A 180 -15.24 3.53 -10.29
N PHE A 181 -14.10 3.19 -10.90
CA PHE A 181 -12.96 2.57 -10.20
C PHE A 181 -12.49 3.45 -9.04
N GLN A 182 -12.31 4.74 -9.30
CA GLN A 182 -11.85 5.70 -8.28
C GLN A 182 -12.83 5.80 -7.11
N GLN A 183 -14.14 5.81 -7.37
CA GLN A 183 -15.16 5.89 -6.32
C GLN A 183 -15.13 4.65 -5.45
N GLU A 184 -15.20 3.47 -6.05
CA GLU A 184 -15.12 2.19 -5.33
C GLU A 184 -13.81 2.08 -4.54
N TYR A 185 -12.69 2.47 -5.16
CA TYR A 185 -11.38 2.44 -4.52
C TYR A 185 -11.36 3.24 -3.21
N ARG A 186 -11.88 4.48 -3.23
CA ARG A 186 -11.92 5.35 -2.04
C ARG A 186 -12.76 4.74 -0.92
N ASP A 187 -13.92 4.17 -1.26
CA ASP A 187 -14.88 3.66 -0.29
C ASP A 187 -14.32 2.45 0.50
N TYR A 188 -13.37 1.74 -0.09
CA TYR A 188 -12.75 0.57 0.51
C TYR A 188 -11.47 0.86 1.31
N ILE A 189 -10.83 2.02 1.11
CA ILE A 189 -9.67 2.45 1.88
C ILE A 189 -10.08 2.83 3.30
N ASP A 190 -9.37 2.30 4.30
CA ASP A 190 -9.61 2.65 5.70
C ASP A 190 -9.03 4.05 5.99
N PHE A 191 -9.93 5.01 6.08
CA PHE A 191 -9.60 6.40 6.34
C PHE A 191 -8.77 6.60 7.62
N VAL A 192 -9.01 5.80 8.66
CA VAL A 192 -8.27 5.91 9.93
C VAL A 192 -6.82 5.50 9.73
N LYS A 193 -6.57 4.46 8.93
CA LYS A 193 -5.20 4.05 8.57
C LYS A 193 -4.49 5.12 7.74
N MET A 194 -5.23 5.86 6.92
CA MET A 194 -4.66 6.99 6.18
C MET A 194 -4.28 8.15 7.08
N LEU A 195 -5.10 8.47 8.09
CA LEU A 195 -4.75 9.51 9.05
C LEU A 195 -3.56 9.19 9.93
N GLN A 196 -3.31 7.92 10.22
CA GLN A 196 -2.13 7.47 10.95
C GLN A 196 -0.81 7.84 10.24
N LEU A 197 -0.85 8.21 8.95
CA LEU A 197 0.29 8.73 8.21
C LEU A 197 0.63 10.18 8.57
N ILE A 198 -0.30 10.92 9.18
CA ILE A 198 -0.15 12.35 9.48
C ILE A 198 0.29 12.52 10.94
N PRO A 199 1.43 13.16 11.21
CA PRO A 199 1.86 13.44 12.58
C PRO A 199 0.85 14.29 13.36
N GLY A 200 0.65 13.96 14.63
CA GLY A 200 -0.20 14.74 15.55
C GLY A 200 -1.68 14.37 15.59
N VAL A 201 -2.16 13.44 14.75
CA VAL A 201 -3.55 12.96 14.81
C VAL A 201 -3.65 11.68 15.66
N GLY A 202 -3.96 11.87 16.95
CA GLY A 202 -4.79 10.95 17.76
C GLY A 202 -4.24 9.59 18.21
N ALA A 203 -3.23 8.98 17.59
CA ALA A 203 -2.67 7.73 18.10
C ALA A 203 -1.25 7.48 17.58
N VAL A 204 -0.28 7.54 18.49
CA VAL A 204 1.14 7.19 18.31
C VAL A 204 1.95 8.25 17.56
N VAL A 205 3.15 8.50 18.07
CA VAL A 205 4.19 9.42 17.56
C VAL A 205 4.30 9.25 16.04
N GLY A 206 3.99 10.31 15.27
CA GLY A 206 3.75 10.24 13.81
C GLY A 206 4.84 9.56 12.98
N ALA A 207 6.09 9.60 13.42
CA ALA A 207 7.17 8.85 12.79
C ALA A 207 6.96 7.33 12.89
N TYR A 208 6.59 6.80 14.04
CA TYR A 208 6.43 5.34 14.25
C TYR A 208 5.26 4.77 13.45
N ALA A 209 4.14 5.49 13.37
CA ALA A 209 2.97 5.06 12.61
C ALA A 209 3.25 5.02 11.09
N ASN A 210 3.98 6.01 10.55
CA ASN A 210 4.36 6.00 9.13
C ASN A 210 5.29 4.83 8.78
N TYR A 211 6.23 4.51 9.68
CA TYR A 211 7.09 3.33 9.55
C TYR A 211 6.29 2.03 9.48
N GLN A 212 5.37 1.84 10.43
CA GLN A 212 4.54 0.63 10.48
C GLN A 212 3.69 0.47 9.22
N LEU A 213 3.13 1.56 8.70
CA LEU A 213 2.32 1.52 7.47
C LEU A 213 3.16 1.23 6.24
N LEU A 214 4.39 1.74 6.16
CA LEU A 214 5.30 1.40 5.08
C LEU A 214 5.74 -0.08 5.15
N ASP A 215 6.05 -0.59 6.35
CA ASP A 215 6.38 -2.00 6.56
C ASP A 215 5.24 -2.93 6.14
N GLN A 216 4.01 -2.58 6.50
CA GLN A 216 2.82 -3.31 6.08
C GLN A 216 2.69 -3.33 4.55
N LEU A 217 2.97 -2.21 3.87
CA LEU A 217 2.94 -2.14 2.41
C LEU A 217 3.99 -3.06 1.78
N GLY A 218 5.21 -3.10 2.34
CA GLY A 218 6.26 -4.00 1.85
C GLY A 218 5.94 -5.47 2.02
N GLU A 219 5.39 -5.84 3.19
CA GLU A 219 4.93 -7.20 3.43
C GLU A 219 3.86 -7.60 2.41
N VAL A 220 2.86 -6.76 2.20
CA VAL A 220 1.77 -7.00 1.23
C VAL A 220 2.31 -7.08 -0.19
N ALA A 221 3.19 -6.17 -0.60
CA ALA A 221 3.80 -6.20 -1.93
C ALA A 221 4.60 -7.48 -2.16
N LYS A 222 5.43 -7.90 -1.17
CA LYS A 222 6.21 -9.14 -1.23
C LYS A 222 5.29 -10.33 -1.51
N PHE A 223 4.23 -10.49 -0.72
CA PHE A 223 3.35 -11.64 -0.89
C PHE A 223 2.46 -11.54 -2.13
N ALA A 224 2.04 -10.35 -2.55
CA ALA A 224 1.29 -10.16 -3.79
C ALA A 224 2.12 -10.59 -5.03
N TYR A 225 3.41 -10.24 -5.08
CA TYR A 225 4.27 -10.70 -6.17
C TYR A 225 4.67 -12.17 -6.05
N ARG A 226 4.76 -12.73 -4.83
CA ARG A 226 4.93 -14.18 -4.65
C ARG A 226 3.74 -14.97 -5.17
N ILE A 227 2.50 -14.47 -5.01
CA ILE A 227 1.30 -15.10 -5.60
C ILE A 227 1.47 -15.23 -7.12
N ARG A 228 1.84 -14.13 -7.79
CA ARG A 228 2.05 -14.14 -9.25
C ARG A 228 3.20 -15.04 -9.67
N TYR A 229 4.32 -14.99 -8.95
CA TYR A 229 5.47 -15.86 -9.20
C TYR A 229 5.10 -17.34 -9.14
N PHE A 230 4.30 -17.76 -8.16
CA PHE A 230 3.90 -19.16 -8.04
C PHE A 230 2.84 -19.58 -9.07
N HIS A 231 1.97 -18.66 -9.52
CA HIS A 231 1.04 -18.91 -10.61
C HIS A 231 1.75 -19.05 -11.98
N GLU A 232 2.86 -18.36 -12.22
CA GLU A 232 3.60 -18.44 -13.48
C GLU A 232 4.39 -19.75 -13.66
N ILE A 233 4.73 -20.42 -12.56
CA ILE A 233 5.54 -21.65 -12.57
C ILE A 233 4.71 -22.93 -12.38
N GLU A 234 3.41 -22.81 -12.14
CA GLU A 234 2.44 -23.91 -12.08
C GLU A 234 1.84 -24.19 -13.46
#